data_AF-A0A6L4N7J2-F1
#
_entry.id   AF-A0A6L4N7J2-F1
#
_cell.length_a   1.000
_cell.length_b   1.000
_cell.length_c   1.000
_cell.angle_alpha   90.00
_cell.angle_beta   90.00
_cell.angle_gamma   90.00
#
_symmetry.space_group_name_H-M   'P 1'
#
loop_
_entity.id
_entity.type
_entity.pdbx_description
1 polymer ?
#
loop_
_entity_poly.entity_id
_entity_poly.type
_entity_poly.pdbx_seq_one_letter_code
_entity_poly.pdbx_strand_id
1 'polypeptide(L)'
;MKGLLTSLITVLTFTGLQAQSLPSAPKLVVGLTIDQLRTDYLEAFSSLYGEKGFKRLWKEGRVFHNAEYTFCNVDRASAIAAIYSGTAPSMNGIISQRWMDASTLRPVNSTDDTAFMGYYT
;
A
#
# COMPACT_ATOMS: atom_id res chain seq x y z
N MET A 1 56.92 2.45 12.42
CA MET A 1 55.69 1.85 12.98
C MET A 1 54.41 2.60 12.60
N LYS A 2 54.35 3.94 12.66
CA LYS A 2 53.15 4.73 12.30
C LYS A 2 52.65 4.50 10.84
N GLY A 3 53.56 4.41 9.87
CA GLY A 3 53.22 4.18 8.45
C GLY A 3 52.64 2.79 8.13
N LEU A 4 52.94 1.80 8.97
CA LEU A 4 52.47 0.42 8.81
C LEU A 4 51.02 0.28 9.29
N LEU A 5 50.69 0.99 10.38
CA LEU A 5 49.33 1.10 10.92
C LEU A 5 48.39 1.84 9.98
N THR A 6 48.84 2.94 9.36
CA THR A 6 48.04 3.68 8.36
C THR A 6 47.78 2.86 7.10
N SER A 7 48.76 2.08 6.65
CA SER A 7 48.60 1.16 5.51
C SER A 7 47.58 0.06 5.82
N LEU A 8 47.64 -0.54 7.01
CA LEU A 8 46.72 -1.60 7.42
C LEU A 8 45.27 -1.11 7.53
N ILE A 9 45.05 0.09 8.07
CA ILE A 9 43.71 0.71 8.14
C ILE A 9 43.17 0.99 6.74
N THR A 10 44.03 1.42 5.81
CA THR A 10 43.62 1.69 4.42
C THR A 10 43.25 0.40 3.68
N VAL A 11 43.97 -0.70 3.91
CA VAL A 11 43.64 -2.01 3.32
C VAL A 11 42.33 -2.57 3.89
N LEU A 12 42.06 -2.38 5.19
CA LEU A 12 40.78 -2.79 5.79
C LEU A 12 39.57 -1.98 5.30
N THR A 13 39.73 -0.69 4.97
CA THR A 13 38.62 0.14 4.47
C THR A 13 38.31 -0.12 2.99
N PHE A 14 39.30 -0.46 2.17
CA PHE A 14 39.10 -0.75 0.74
C PHE A 14 38.58 -2.16 0.45
N THR A 15 38.86 -3.14 1.30
CA THR A 15 38.46 -4.56 1.07
C THR A 15 37.00 -4.86 1.43
N GLY A 16 36.31 -3.93 2.10
CA GLY A 16 34.91 -4.07 2.52
C GLY A 16 33.86 -3.48 1.55
N LEU A 17 34.27 -2.84 0.46
CA LEU A 17 33.35 -2.27 -0.55
C LEU A 17 32.84 -3.36 -1.50
N GLN A 18 32.07 -4.32 -0.96
CA GLN A 18 31.22 -5.16 -1.78
C GLN A 18 30.02 -4.33 -2.23
N ALA A 19 29.77 -4.27 -3.54
CA ALA A 19 28.54 -3.69 -4.06
C ALA A 19 27.36 -4.49 -3.49
N GLN A 20 26.47 -3.82 -2.75
CA GLN A 20 25.26 -4.46 -2.22
C GLN A 20 24.51 -5.06 -3.41
N SER A 21 24.37 -6.39 -3.46
CA SER A 21 23.55 -7.03 -4.48
C SER A 21 22.15 -6.45 -4.40
N LEU A 22 21.68 -5.84 -5.49
CA LEU A 22 20.32 -5.33 -5.57
C LEU A 22 19.37 -6.49 -5.23
N PRO A 23 18.47 -6.32 -4.24
CA PRO A 23 17.45 -7.32 -3.96
C PRO A 23 16.71 -7.65 -5.25
N SER A 24 16.57 -8.94 -5.55
CA SER A 24 15.83 -9.35 -6.74
C SER A 24 14.39 -8.84 -6.63
N ALA A 25 13.92 -8.12 -7.65
CA ALA A 25 12.53 -7.67 -7.70
C ALA A 25 11.58 -8.88 -7.61
N PRO A 26 10.47 -8.77 -6.87
CA PRO A 26 9.49 -9.84 -6.80
C PRO A 26 8.85 -10.07 -8.17
N LYS A 27 8.66 -11.35 -8.54
CA LYS A 27 8.00 -11.72 -9.80
C LYS A 27 6.50 -11.41 -9.81
N LEU A 28 5.89 -11.28 -8.63
CA LEU A 28 4.47 -11.00 -8.46
C LEU A 28 4.27 -10.14 -7.20
N VAL A 29 3.45 -9.11 -7.33
CA VAL A 29 2.95 -8.31 -6.21
C VAL A 29 1.43 -8.50 -6.15
N VAL A 30 0.93 -8.86 -4.97
CA VAL A 30 -0.52 -9.03 -4.73
C VAL A 30 -0.98 -7.93 -3.80
N GLY A 31 -1.80 -7.01 -4.31
CA GLY A 31 -2.53 -6.05 -3.48
C GLY A 31 -3.83 -6.67 -3.00
N LEU A 32 -4.01 -6.75 -1.68
CA LEU A 32 -5.23 -7.25 -1.04
C LEU A 32 -5.81 -6.17 -0.13
N THR A 33 -7.01 -5.71 -0.45
CA THR A 33 -7.78 -4.78 0.38
C THR A 33 -9.01 -5.50 0.91
N ILE A 34 -9.31 -5.31 2.19
CA ILE A 34 -10.46 -5.92 2.86
C ILE A 34 -11.38 -4.79 3.29
N ASP A 35 -12.57 -4.76 2.70
CA ASP A 35 -13.53 -3.69 2.95
C ASP A 35 -13.96 -3.69 4.42
N GLN A 36 -13.97 -2.50 5.03
CA GLN A 36 -14.35 -2.27 6.43
C GLN A 36 -13.59 -3.10 7.49
N LEU A 37 -12.39 -3.61 7.18
CA LEU A 37 -11.56 -4.28 8.17
C LEU A 37 -10.91 -3.28 9.12
N ARG A 38 -11.41 -3.22 10.35
CA ARG A 38 -10.77 -2.45 11.42
C ARG A 38 -9.59 -3.22 12.03
N THR A 39 -8.53 -2.51 12.39
CA THR A 39 -7.31 -3.12 12.94
C THR A 39 -7.54 -3.85 14.26
N ASP A 40 -8.47 -3.39 15.11
CA ASP A 40 -8.78 -4.03 16.39
C ASP A 40 -9.33 -5.46 16.22
N TYR A 41 -9.96 -5.77 15.08
CA TYR A 41 -10.42 -7.12 14.78
C TYR A 41 -9.27 -8.12 14.53
N LEU A 42 -8.10 -7.63 14.09
CA LEU A 42 -6.94 -8.50 13.89
C LEU A 42 -6.39 -9.03 15.21
N GLU A 43 -6.46 -8.22 16.27
CA GLU A 43 -6.01 -8.61 17.60
C GLU A 43 -7.11 -9.35 18.37
N ALA A 44 -8.33 -8.81 18.38
CA ALA A 44 -9.46 -9.34 19.16
C ALA A 44 -9.83 -10.78 18.78
N PHE A 45 -9.74 -11.13 17.50
CA PHE A 45 -10.06 -12.46 16.99
C PHE A 45 -8.82 -13.28 16.65
N SER A 46 -7.64 -12.89 17.15
CA SER A 46 -6.37 -13.55 16.86
C SER A 46 -6.37 -15.05 17.18
N SER A 47 -7.09 -15.48 18.22
CA SER A 47 -7.25 -16.89 18.59
C SER A 47 -8.05 -17.72 17.57
N LEU A 48 -8.91 -17.07 16.78
CA LEU A 48 -9.74 -17.71 15.75
C LEU A 48 -9.00 -17.85 14.41
N TYR A 49 -7.88 -17.15 14.22
CA TYR A 49 -7.12 -17.20 12.97
C TYR A 49 -6.13 -18.37 12.92
N GLY A 50 -6.03 -19.01 11.75
CA GLY A 50 -5.01 -20.01 11.45
C GLY A 50 -3.62 -19.40 11.22
N GLU A 51 -2.58 -20.23 11.33
CA GLU A 51 -1.17 -19.80 11.28
C GLU A 51 -0.71 -19.27 9.91
N LYS A 52 -1.39 -19.62 8.81
CA LYS A 52 -0.96 -19.28 7.43
C LYS A 52 -1.62 -18.02 6.85
N GLY A 53 -2.46 -17.30 7.61
CA GLY A 53 -3.19 -16.11 7.18
C GLY A 53 -2.69 -14.83 7.86
N PHE A 54 -3.60 -14.08 8.50
CA PHE A 54 -3.28 -12.85 9.21
C PHE A 54 -2.13 -12.99 10.21
N LYS A 55 -2.07 -14.12 10.95
CA LYS A 55 -0.97 -14.39 11.90
C LYS A 55 0.41 -14.39 11.23
N ARG A 56 0.53 -14.99 10.04
CA ARG A 56 1.76 -14.99 9.26
C ARG A 56 2.14 -13.57 8.84
N LEU A 57 1.19 -12.82 8.29
CA LEU A 57 1.42 -11.43 7.87
C LEU A 57 1.85 -10.55 9.05
N TRP A 58 1.26 -10.77 10.23
CA TRP A 58 1.59 -10.03 11.45
C TRP A 58 2.98 -10.37 12.00
N LYS A 59 3.37 -11.65 11.98
CA LYS A 59 4.64 -12.14 12.54
C LYS A 59 5.83 -11.94 11.60
N GLU A 60 5.65 -12.19 10.31
CA GLU A 60 6.73 -12.20 9.30
C GLU A 60 6.79 -10.91 8.48
N GLY A 61 5.69 -10.15 8.45
CA GLY A 61 5.56 -8.96 7.61
C GLY A 61 6.07 -7.67 8.24
N ARG A 62 5.59 -6.56 7.69
CA ARG A 62 5.73 -5.23 8.26
C ARG A 62 4.32 -4.68 8.50
N VAL A 63 4.06 -4.27 9.74
CA VAL A 63 2.76 -3.79 10.17
C VAL A 63 2.87 -2.29 10.47
N PHE A 64 1.98 -1.52 9.87
CA PHE A 64 1.86 -0.08 10.13
C PHE A 64 0.61 0.13 11.00
N HIS A 65 0.82 0.39 12.29
CA HIS A 65 -0.29 0.53 13.25
C HIS A 65 -1.01 1.87 13.17
N ASN A 66 -0.32 2.91 12.68
CA ASN A 66 -0.84 4.26 12.59
C ASN A 66 -0.94 4.71 11.13
N ALA A 67 -1.78 4.02 10.38
CA ALA A 67 -2.11 4.36 9.00
C ALA A 67 -3.56 4.87 8.94
N GLU A 68 -3.75 6.04 8.34
CA GLU A 68 -5.05 6.68 8.21
C GLU A 68 -5.20 7.34 6.84
N TYR A 69 -6.43 7.51 6.39
CA TYR A 69 -6.72 8.32 5.21
C TYR A 69 -6.59 9.80 5.56
N THR A 70 -5.93 10.56 4.70
CA THR A 70 -5.71 12.00 4.89
C THR A 70 -6.91 12.86 4.46
N PHE A 71 -8.07 12.24 4.24
CA PHE A 71 -9.30 12.87 3.75
C PHE A 71 -10.54 12.31 4.46
N CYS A 72 -11.63 13.08 4.43
CA CYS A 72 -12.89 12.74 5.09
C CYS A 72 -13.85 11.97 4.17
N ASN A 73 -14.93 11.43 4.75
CA ASN A 73 -16.01 10.73 4.04
C ASN A 73 -15.50 9.58 3.15
N VAL A 74 -14.57 8.78 3.69
CA VAL A 74 -13.99 7.64 2.99
C VAL A 74 -15.06 6.62 2.65
N ASP A 75 -15.17 6.30 1.38
CA ASP A 75 -15.95 5.19 0.87
C ASP A 75 -15.07 4.23 0.05
N ARG A 76 -15.67 3.15 -0.45
CA ARG A 76 -14.93 2.12 -1.19
C ARG A 76 -14.18 2.68 -2.40
N ALA A 77 -14.80 3.57 -3.18
CA ALA A 77 -14.21 4.07 -4.42
C ALA A 77 -13.03 5.01 -4.12
N SER A 78 -13.25 5.98 -3.24
CA SER A 78 -12.22 6.94 -2.81
C SER A 78 -11.04 6.26 -2.10
N ALA A 79 -11.30 5.26 -1.25
CA ALA A 79 -10.28 4.45 -0.58
C ALA A 79 -9.38 3.70 -1.57
N ILE A 80 -9.98 2.97 -2.52
CA ILE A 80 -9.22 2.17 -3.50
C ILE A 80 -8.43 3.09 -4.44
N ALA A 81 -9.05 4.19 -4.90
CA ALA A 81 -8.33 5.17 -5.72
C ALA A 81 -7.08 5.69 -4.97
N ALA A 82 -7.21 6.08 -3.70
CA ALA A 82 -6.09 6.59 -2.92
C ALA A 82 -4.98 5.56 -2.65
N ILE A 83 -5.33 4.31 -2.33
CA ILE A 83 -4.36 3.24 -2.09
C ILE A 83 -3.50 2.97 -3.33
N TYR A 84 -4.12 2.92 -4.52
CA TYR A 84 -3.42 2.54 -5.74
C TYR A 84 -2.83 3.72 -6.52
N SER A 85 -3.32 4.95 -6.33
CA SER A 85 -2.72 6.15 -6.92
C SER A 85 -1.64 6.78 -6.03
N GLY A 86 -1.68 6.53 -4.72
CA GLY A 86 -0.83 7.21 -3.74
C GLY A 86 -1.21 8.67 -3.51
N THR A 87 -2.42 9.09 -3.88
CA THR A 87 -2.86 10.50 -3.84
C THR A 87 -4.29 10.62 -3.28
N ALA A 88 -4.60 11.78 -2.69
CA ALA A 88 -5.94 12.04 -2.13
C ALA A 88 -6.98 12.32 -3.25
N PRO A 89 -8.29 12.23 -2.94
CA PRO A 89 -9.37 12.57 -3.88
C PRO A 89 -9.26 13.95 -4.54
N SER A 90 -8.68 14.93 -3.85
CA SER A 90 -8.41 16.26 -4.41
C SER A 90 -7.44 16.24 -5.60
N MET A 91 -6.64 15.20 -5.73
CA MET A 91 -5.65 15.02 -6.79
C MET A 91 -6.05 13.93 -7.80
N ASN A 92 -6.60 12.79 -7.34
CA ASN A 92 -7.02 11.72 -8.24
C ASN A 92 -8.45 11.89 -8.81
N GLY A 93 -9.27 12.78 -8.23
CA GLY A 93 -10.62 13.11 -8.70
C GLY A 93 -11.73 12.15 -8.23
N ILE A 94 -11.42 11.03 -7.58
CA ILE A 94 -12.40 10.05 -7.11
C ILE A 94 -12.84 10.39 -5.68
N ILE A 95 -13.87 11.24 -5.58
CA ILE A 95 -14.36 11.80 -4.31
C ILE A 95 -15.37 10.92 -3.58
N SER A 96 -16.08 10.05 -4.30
CA SER A 96 -17.05 9.10 -3.74
C SER A 96 -17.40 8.02 -4.76
N GLN A 97 -18.12 6.97 -4.37
CA GLN A 97 -18.73 5.99 -5.27
C GLN A 97 -19.81 6.62 -6.15
N ARG A 98 -20.52 7.64 -5.64
CA ARG A 98 -21.48 8.41 -6.43
C ARG A 98 -21.40 9.88 -6.05
N TRP A 99 -21.47 10.76 -7.05
CA TRP A 99 -21.53 12.21 -6.82
C TRP A 99 -22.46 12.87 -7.82
N MET A 100 -22.87 14.10 -7.53
CA MET A 100 -23.64 14.91 -8.46
C MET A 100 -22.70 15.47 -9.52
N ASP A 101 -22.92 15.14 -10.79
CA ASP A 101 -22.24 15.82 -11.88
C ASP A 101 -22.83 17.22 -12.06
N ALA A 102 -21.97 18.24 -11.95
CA ALA A 102 -22.39 19.64 -12.04
C ALA A 102 -22.91 20.02 -13.44
N SER A 103 -22.47 19.32 -14.49
CA SER A 103 -22.87 19.64 -15.87
C SER A 103 -24.27 19.13 -16.21
N THR A 104 -24.61 17.93 -15.75
CA THR A 104 -25.90 17.27 -16.02
C THR A 104 -26.90 17.38 -14.87
N LEU A 105 -26.45 17.78 -13.68
CA LEU A 105 -27.22 17.77 -12.43
C LEU A 105 -27.82 16.40 -12.12
N ARG A 106 -27.07 15.33 -12.42
CA ARG A 106 -27.47 13.95 -12.16
C ARG A 106 -26.43 13.26 -11.29
N PRO A 107 -26.85 12.36 -10.39
CA PRO A 107 -25.93 11.45 -9.73
C PRO A 107 -25.26 10.53 -10.76
N VAL A 108 -23.93 10.45 -10.71
CA VAL A 108 -23.11 9.54 -11.54
C VAL A 108 -22.30 8.61 -10.63
N ASN A 109 -22.02 7.39 -11.09
CA ASN A 109 -21.14 6.44 -10.43
C ASN A 109 -19.67 6.75 -10.76
N SER A 110 -18.76 6.40 -9.86
CA SER A 110 -17.31 6.51 -10.04
C SER A 110 -16.75 5.70 -11.22
N THR A 111 -17.53 4.75 -11.73
CA THR A 111 -17.16 3.86 -12.84
C THR A 111 -18.13 3.94 -14.02
N ASP A 112 -19.05 4.90 -14.01
CA ASP A 112 -19.97 5.09 -15.15
C ASP A 112 -19.19 5.54 -16.38
N ASP A 113 -19.41 4.86 -17.50
CA ASP A 113 -18.85 5.22 -18.79
C ASP A 113 -19.93 5.07 -19.87
N THR A 114 -20.39 6.20 -20.43
CA THR A 114 -21.43 6.18 -21.47
C THR A 114 -20.96 5.59 -22.81
N ALA A 115 -19.65 5.48 -23.03
CA ALA A 115 -19.09 4.89 -24.25
C ALA A 115 -19.11 3.35 -24.21
N PHE A 116 -19.29 2.73 -23.04
CA PHE A 116 -19.25 1.28 -22.88
C PHE A 116 -20.42 0.76 -22.05
N MET A 117 -21.12 -0.25 -22.58
CA MET A 117 -22.31 -0.82 -21.93
C MET A 117 -22.00 -1.60 -20.64
N GLY A 118 -20.72 -1.89 -20.36
CA GLY A 118 -20.29 -2.75 -19.25
C GLY A 118 -20.49 -4.25 -19.53
N TYR A 119 -19.85 -5.10 -18.73
CA TYR A 119 -20.07 -6.55 -18.77
C TYR A 119 -21.17 -6.92 -17.78
N TYR A 120 -22.33 -7.34 -18.28
CA TYR A 120 -23.41 -7.92 -17.49
C TYR A 120 -23.22 -9.44 -17.42
N THR A 121 -22.50 -9.91 -16.40
CA THR A 121 -22.39 -11.33 -16.06
C THR A 121 -22.81 -11.54 -14.63
#